data_AF-A0A7S7NNJ5-F1
#
_entry.id   AF-A0A7S7NNJ5-F1
#
_cell.length_a   1.000
_cell.length_b   1.000
_cell.length_c   1.000
_cell.angle_alpha   90.00
_cell.angle_beta   90.00
_cell.angle_gamma   90.00
#
_symmetry.space_group_name_H-M   'P 1'
#
loop_
_entity.id
_entity.type
_entity.pdbx_description
1 polymer ?
#
loop_
_entity_poly.entity_id
_entity_poly.type
_entity_poly.pdbx_seq_one_letter_code
_entity_poly.pdbx_strand_id
1 'polypeptide(L)'
;MTGQAPVTLVAGITLQSGVLTMWPASDENSVTTLNASTVGTGPLATIDATLLPNGEYWLRLQAVNSTGAAQVSLVRFYATGEYKPGRVTATVTDFTVPLAGLPIQIQRTYDSLERQFQGDFGYGWKLGVSALRFEVGPSSDVTLTINGQRKTFYFTPEGSIFAWYTPKYTGEPGFYGSLTSTGDTCSGVLLRTGNQWICGLADDTYKSTGWKYTDPAGREYTIAADKTLTSLKDLNGNTLTIAADGITSSAGNLKVAFVRDAQGRITKITDPLGKQYLYGYNTNTTAAS
;
A
#
# COMPACT_ATOMS: atom_id res chain seq x y z
N MET A 1 -2.96 15.32 -2.36
CA MET A 1 -3.44 16.42 -1.50
C MET A 1 -2.90 16.19 -0.09
N THR A 2 -2.45 17.25 0.59
CA THR A 2 -1.70 17.16 1.85
C THR A 2 -2.44 17.75 3.07
N GLY A 3 -3.63 18.28 2.88
CA GLY A 3 -4.43 18.92 3.93
C GLY A 3 -5.91 18.79 3.64
N GLN A 4 -6.69 19.81 3.99
CA GLN A 4 -8.12 19.83 3.75
C GLN A 4 -8.44 20.34 2.33
N ALA A 5 -9.37 19.69 1.64
CA ALA A 5 -9.94 20.20 0.40
C ALA A 5 -11.46 20.02 0.36
N PRO A 6 -12.21 21.04 -0.12
CA PRO A 6 -13.65 20.92 -0.30
C PRO A 6 -13.97 20.04 -1.51
N VAL A 7 -14.95 19.16 -1.35
CA VAL A 7 -15.61 18.45 -2.47
C VAL A 7 -16.81 19.28 -2.85
N THR A 8 -16.80 19.89 -4.03
CA THR A 8 -17.84 20.83 -4.48
C THR A 8 -18.54 20.30 -5.70
N LEU A 9 -19.87 20.36 -5.70
CA LEU A 9 -20.69 20.05 -6.86
C LEU A 9 -20.45 21.09 -7.95
N VAL A 10 -20.37 20.66 -9.21
CA VAL A 10 -20.25 21.58 -10.35
C VAL A 10 -21.44 22.54 -10.41
N ALA A 11 -21.18 23.79 -10.78
CA ALA A 11 -22.22 24.80 -10.92
C ALA A 11 -23.30 24.36 -11.93
N GLY A 12 -24.56 24.74 -11.67
CA GLY A 12 -25.70 24.42 -12.53
C GLY A 12 -26.39 23.08 -12.24
N ILE A 13 -25.86 22.27 -11.32
CA ILE A 13 -26.52 21.05 -10.84
C ILE A 13 -27.09 21.30 -9.45
N THR A 14 -28.35 20.90 -9.25
CA THR A 14 -29.01 20.84 -7.94
C THR A 14 -29.35 19.39 -7.63
N LEU A 15 -28.91 18.87 -6.49
CA LEU A 15 -29.22 17.52 -6.03
C LEU A 15 -30.51 17.49 -5.22
N GLN A 16 -31.35 16.50 -5.49
CA GLN A 16 -32.53 16.18 -4.68
C GLN A 16 -32.19 15.18 -3.57
N SER A 17 -31.28 14.24 -3.85
CA SER A 17 -30.78 13.26 -2.88
C SER A 17 -29.44 12.68 -3.36
N GLY A 18 -28.68 12.08 -2.46
CA GLY A 18 -27.48 11.33 -2.84
C GLY A 18 -26.60 10.98 -1.65
N VAL A 19 -25.58 10.18 -1.94
CA VAL A 19 -24.60 9.68 -0.98
C VAL A 19 -23.20 9.89 -1.56
N LEU A 20 -22.33 10.51 -0.75
CA LEU A 20 -20.91 10.68 -1.04
C LEU A 20 -20.10 9.71 -0.18
N THR A 21 -19.38 8.80 -0.85
CA THR A 21 -18.55 7.77 -0.21
C THR A 21 -17.13 7.80 -0.73
N MET A 22 -16.20 7.27 0.06
CA MET A 22 -14.79 7.13 -0.31
C MET A 22 -14.24 5.78 0.17
N TRP A 23 -13.28 5.21 -0.55
CA TRP A 23 -12.54 4.02 -0.12
C TRP A 23 -11.10 4.05 -0.65
N PRO A 24 -10.13 3.40 0.01
CA PRO A 24 -8.79 3.23 -0.56
C PRO A 24 -8.86 2.39 -1.83
N ALA A 25 -8.11 2.75 -2.87
CA ALA A 25 -8.07 1.99 -4.11
C ALA A 25 -7.49 0.57 -3.95
N SER A 26 -6.81 0.29 -2.82
CA SER A 26 -6.32 -1.04 -2.46
C SER A 26 -7.39 -1.95 -1.84
N ASP A 27 -8.51 -1.40 -1.38
CA ASP A 27 -9.60 -2.16 -0.77
C ASP A 27 -10.94 -1.47 -1.00
N GLU A 28 -11.65 -1.91 -2.04
CA GLU A 28 -12.95 -1.36 -2.42
C GLU A 28 -14.08 -1.65 -1.42
N ASN A 29 -13.86 -2.58 -0.49
CA ASN A 29 -14.84 -2.92 0.54
C ASN A 29 -14.73 -1.98 1.75
N SER A 30 -13.63 -1.24 1.89
CA SER A 30 -13.42 -0.30 2.99
C SER A 30 -14.07 1.07 2.72
N VAL A 31 -15.40 1.06 2.59
CA VAL A 31 -16.19 2.24 2.24
C VAL A 31 -16.47 3.10 3.48
N THR A 32 -16.07 4.37 3.39
CA THR A 32 -16.41 5.43 4.34
C THR A 32 -17.44 6.37 3.72
N THR A 33 -18.59 6.55 4.38
CA THR A 33 -19.58 7.56 3.98
C THR A 33 -19.15 8.92 4.51
N LEU A 34 -18.85 9.85 3.60
CA LEU A 34 -18.49 11.23 3.93
C LEU A 34 -19.73 12.10 4.13
N ASN A 35 -20.78 11.87 3.34
CA ASN A 35 -22.07 12.52 3.48
C ASN A 35 -23.19 11.57 3.00
N ALA A 36 -24.12 11.22 3.88
CA ALA A 36 -25.21 10.29 3.59
C ALA A 36 -26.44 10.96 2.94
N SER A 37 -26.49 12.29 2.87
CA SER A 37 -27.63 13.03 2.34
C SER A 37 -27.18 14.31 1.64
N THR A 38 -26.61 14.15 0.44
CA THR A 38 -26.22 15.29 -0.39
C THR A 38 -27.45 15.91 -1.07
N VAL A 39 -27.76 17.15 -0.76
CA VAL A 39 -28.88 17.92 -1.33
C VAL A 39 -28.46 19.34 -1.70
N GLY A 40 -29.17 19.97 -2.63
CA GLY A 40 -28.91 21.36 -3.01
C GLY A 40 -27.72 21.53 -3.94
N THR A 41 -26.98 22.62 -3.77
CA THR A 41 -25.84 23.03 -4.62
C THR A 41 -24.60 23.31 -3.77
N GLY A 42 -23.42 23.39 -4.40
CA GLY A 42 -22.19 23.83 -3.73
C GLY A 42 -21.43 22.71 -3.00
N PRO A 43 -20.75 23.02 -1.88
CA PRO A 43 -19.91 22.06 -1.15
C PRO A 43 -20.71 20.87 -0.60
N LEU A 44 -20.23 19.66 -0.84
CA LEU A 44 -20.83 18.40 -0.41
C LEU A 44 -20.16 17.81 0.84
N ALA A 45 -18.85 17.99 0.98
CA ALA A 45 -18.05 17.57 2.12
C ALA A 45 -16.69 18.27 2.10
N THR A 46 -15.90 18.09 3.17
CA THR A 46 -14.47 18.40 3.19
C THR A 46 -13.70 17.10 3.42
N ILE A 47 -12.72 16.82 2.56
CA ILE A 47 -11.78 15.72 2.77
C ILE A 47 -10.59 16.28 3.54
N ASP A 48 -10.29 15.69 4.70
CA ASP A 48 -9.07 15.97 5.45
C ASP A 48 -8.04 14.85 5.21
N ALA A 49 -7.08 15.10 4.33
CA ALA A 49 -6.04 14.13 4.03
C ALA A 49 -5.09 13.88 5.22
N THR A 50 -5.09 14.72 6.26
CA THR A 50 -4.27 14.50 7.46
C THR A 50 -4.79 13.35 8.33
N LEU A 51 -6.04 12.93 8.13
CA LEU A 51 -6.68 11.82 8.84
C LEU A 51 -6.63 10.50 8.07
N LEU A 52 -6.09 10.50 6.85
CA LEU A 52 -6.03 9.33 5.98
C LEU A 52 -4.59 8.76 5.92
N PRO A 53 -4.41 7.43 5.91
CA PRO A 53 -3.17 6.84 5.43
C PRO A 53 -2.79 7.41 4.06
N ASN A 54 -1.49 7.64 3.85
CA ASN A 54 -1.01 8.02 2.52
C ASN A 54 -1.31 6.90 1.53
N GLY A 55 -1.83 7.27 0.36
CA GLY A 55 -2.29 6.30 -0.62
C GLY A 55 -3.32 6.86 -1.58
N GLU A 56 -3.77 5.98 -2.47
CA GLU A 56 -4.79 6.26 -3.47
C GLU A 56 -6.18 5.95 -2.92
N TYR A 57 -7.13 6.84 -3.21
CA TYR A 57 -8.52 6.70 -2.81
C TYR A 57 -9.45 6.98 -4.00
N TRP A 58 -10.57 6.29 -4.01
CA TRP A 58 -11.71 6.61 -4.84
C TRP A 58 -12.73 7.39 -4.03
N LEU A 59 -13.32 8.41 -4.63
CA LEU A 59 -14.41 9.22 -4.14
C LEU A 59 -15.58 9.06 -5.10
N ARG A 60 -16.73 8.62 -4.60
CA ARG A 60 -17.94 8.40 -5.40
C ARG A 60 -19.10 9.23 -4.88
N LEU A 61 -19.73 9.97 -5.77
CA LEU A 61 -21.06 10.54 -5.58
C LEU A 61 -22.07 9.71 -6.36
N GLN A 62 -23.10 9.19 -5.68
CA GLN A 62 -24.26 8.57 -6.30
C GLN A 62 -25.51 9.34 -5.85
N ALA A 63 -26.17 10.01 -6.78
CA ALA A 63 -27.19 11.02 -6.47
C ALA A 63 -28.33 11.05 -7.49
N VAL A 64 -29.40 11.79 -7.18
CA VAL A 64 -30.49 12.15 -8.09
C VAL A 64 -30.57 13.67 -8.12
N ASN A 65 -30.56 14.26 -9.32
CA ASN A 65 -30.67 15.71 -9.47
C ASN A 65 -32.13 16.19 -9.37
N SER A 66 -32.35 17.51 -9.37
CA SER A 66 -33.69 18.11 -9.29
C SER A 66 -34.59 17.85 -10.50
N THR A 67 -34.06 17.29 -11.60
CA THR A 67 -34.84 16.84 -12.76
C THR A 67 -35.21 15.35 -12.67
N GLY A 68 -34.86 14.67 -11.57
CA GLY A 68 -35.09 13.24 -11.37
C GLY A 68 -34.06 12.33 -12.05
N ALA A 69 -33.01 12.88 -12.65
CA ALA A 69 -31.98 12.09 -13.32
C ALA A 69 -30.94 11.57 -12.32
N ALA A 70 -30.63 10.28 -12.41
CA ALA A 70 -29.55 9.66 -11.66
C ALA A 70 -28.18 10.19 -12.13
N GLN A 71 -27.30 10.46 -11.17
CA GLN A 71 -25.95 10.98 -11.36
C GLN A 71 -24.97 10.07 -10.63
N VAL A 72 -23.93 9.63 -11.35
CA VAL A 72 -22.79 8.94 -10.74
C VAL A 72 -21.52 9.66 -11.16
N SER A 73 -20.73 10.07 -10.18
CA SER A 73 -19.39 10.61 -10.40
C SER A 73 -18.41 9.81 -9.58
N LEU A 74 -17.30 9.42 -10.19
CA LEU A 74 -16.21 8.70 -9.56
C LEU A 74 -14.90 9.45 -9.85
N VAL A 75 -14.23 9.88 -8.79
CA VAL A 75 -12.98 10.63 -8.86
C VAL A 75 -11.92 9.91 -8.06
N ARG A 76 -10.71 9.89 -8.58
CA ARG A 76 -9.53 9.37 -7.88
C ARG A 76 -8.75 10.52 -7.27
N PHE A 77 -8.27 10.36 -6.06
CA PHE A 77 -7.33 11.29 -5.44
C PHE A 77 -6.28 10.57 -4.60
N TYR A 78 -5.23 11.30 -4.22
CA TYR A 78 -4.14 10.77 -3.43
C TYR A 78 -4.02 11.55 -2.12
N ALA A 79 -4.10 10.86 -0.98
CA ALA A 79 -3.71 11.43 0.30
C ALA A 79 -2.18 11.34 0.41
N THR A 80 -1.54 12.48 0.64
CA THR A 80 -0.07 12.59 0.74
C THR A 80 0.32 13.46 1.94
N GLY A 81 1.60 13.50 2.28
CA GLY A 81 2.14 14.35 3.36
C GLY A 81 2.34 13.61 4.68
N GLU A 82 3.33 14.05 5.45
CA GLU A 82 3.76 13.36 6.68
C GLU A 82 3.22 14.02 7.95
N TYR A 83 2.72 15.25 7.85
CA TYR A 83 2.06 15.91 8.97
C TYR A 83 0.68 15.28 9.19
N LYS A 84 0.62 14.35 10.15
CA LYS A 84 -0.58 13.62 10.57
C LYS A 84 -0.80 13.85 12.07
N PRO A 85 -1.25 15.05 12.50
CA PRO A 85 -1.41 15.37 13.91
C PRO A 85 -2.33 14.39 14.63
N GLY A 86 -1.94 13.96 15.83
CA GLY A 86 -2.66 12.94 16.60
C GLY A 86 -2.42 11.49 16.13
N ARG A 87 -1.57 11.25 15.12
CA ARG A 87 -1.16 9.90 14.74
C ARG A 87 -0.34 9.25 15.85
N VAL A 88 -0.74 8.04 16.24
CA VAL A 88 -0.03 7.20 17.20
C VAL A 88 0.50 5.98 16.47
N THR A 89 1.79 5.72 16.62
CA THR A 89 2.44 4.52 16.11
C THR A 89 3.18 3.80 17.24
N ALA A 90 3.18 2.48 17.23
CA ALA A 90 3.96 1.68 18.17
C ALA A 90 4.51 0.44 17.48
N THR A 91 5.76 0.07 17.76
CA THR A 91 6.34 -1.19 17.28
C THR A 91 6.81 -2.00 18.48
N VAL A 92 6.37 -3.25 18.55
CA VAL A 92 6.73 -4.22 19.57
C VAL A 92 7.48 -5.36 18.91
N THR A 93 8.64 -5.73 19.44
CA THR A 93 9.35 -6.94 19.01
C THR A 93 8.95 -8.08 19.94
N ASP A 94 8.28 -9.09 19.41
CA ASP A 94 7.84 -10.23 20.21
C ASP A 94 9.00 -11.22 20.41
N PHE A 95 9.74 -11.53 19.34
CA PHE A 95 10.99 -12.29 19.43
C PHE A 95 11.89 -12.12 18.19
N THR A 96 13.14 -12.58 18.32
CA THR A 96 14.12 -12.62 17.23
C THR A 96 14.74 -14.02 17.15
N VAL A 97 14.82 -14.57 15.95
CA VAL A 97 15.62 -15.76 15.65
C VAL A 97 16.98 -15.27 15.13
N PRO A 98 18.06 -15.39 15.93
CA PRO A 98 19.38 -14.96 15.49
C PRO A 98 19.87 -15.89 14.39
N LEU A 99 20.27 -15.30 13.27
CA LEU A 99 20.84 -15.98 12.11
C LEU A 99 22.04 -15.19 11.62
N ALA A 100 23.01 -15.88 11.02
CA ALA A 100 24.07 -15.20 10.30
C ALA A 100 23.46 -14.47 9.09
N GLY A 101 23.76 -13.17 8.95
CA GLY A 101 23.18 -12.34 7.89
C GLY A 101 21.83 -11.74 8.26
N LEU A 102 20.74 -12.42 7.89
CA LEU A 102 19.37 -11.93 8.05
C LEU A 102 18.65 -12.58 9.24
N PRO A 103 18.56 -11.93 10.41
CA PRO A 103 17.75 -12.43 11.50
C PRO A 103 16.26 -12.36 11.13
N ILE A 104 15.48 -13.35 11.59
CA ILE A 104 14.02 -13.26 11.53
C ILE A 104 13.55 -12.49 12.76
N GLN A 105 13.05 -11.28 12.56
CA GLN A 105 12.43 -10.48 13.61
C GLN A 105 10.91 -10.54 13.47
N ILE A 106 10.23 -11.00 14.51
CA ILE A 106 8.77 -10.94 14.58
C ILE A 106 8.40 -9.69 15.36
N GLN A 107 7.84 -8.72 14.65
CA GLN A 107 7.39 -7.47 15.22
C GLN A 107 5.92 -7.23 14.90
N ARG A 108 5.24 -6.52 15.78
CA ARG A 108 3.89 -5.98 15.58
C ARG A 108 3.99 -4.48 15.50
N THR A 109 3.45 -3.89 14.45
CA THR A 109 3.41 -2.42 14.30
C THR A 109 1.97 -1.94 14.29
N TYR A 110 1.64 -1.04 15.20
CA TYR A 110 0.39 -0.30 15.24
C TYR A 110 0.53 1.04 14.53
N ASP A 111 -0.52 1.42 13.78
CA ASP A 111 -0.70 2.76 13.25
C ASP A 111 -2.15 3.19 13.40
N SER A 112 -2.41 4.28 14.12
CA SER A 112 -3.76 4.77 14.37
C SER A 112 -4.48 5.24 13.11
N LEU A 113 -3.76 5.62 12.05
CA LEU A 113 -4.36 5.93 10.74
C LEU A 113 -4.92 4.67 10.07
N GLU A 114 -4.37 3.51 10.41
CA GLU A 114 -4.78 2.23 9.84
C GLU A 114 -5.79 1.49 10.74
N ARG A 115 -6.31 2.13 11.80
CA ARG A 115 -7.19 1.51 12.82
C ARG A 115 -8.49 0.90 12.29
N GLN A 116 -8.91 1.25 11.06
CA GLN A 116 -10.09 0.68 10.42
C GLN A 116 -9.74 -0.48 9.47
N PHE A 117 -8.46 -0.72 9.22
CA PHE A 117 -7.98 -1.81 8.39
C PHE A 117 -7.52 -2.96 9.28
N GLN A 118 -8.00 -4.16 8.96
CA GLN A 118 -7.53 -5.37 9.61
C GLN A 118 -6.19 -5.80 9.02
N GLY A 119 -5.13 -5.81 9.84
CA GLY A 119 -3.84 -6.37 9.47
C GLY A 119 -3.63 -7.77 10.04
N ASP A 120 -2.39 -8.26 9.97
CA ASP A 120 -2.00 -9.60 10.44
C ASP A 120 -2.32 -9.83 11.92
N PHE A 121 -2.33 -8.78 12.73
CA PHE A 121 -2.60 -8.86 14.17
C PHE A 121 -3.86 -8.08 14.56
N GLY A 122 -4.80 -7.93 13.64
CA GLY A 122 -6.06 -7.22 13.85
C GLY A 122 -6.02 -5.75 13.43
N TYR A 123 -7.04 -5.00 13.85
CA TYR A 123 -7.27 -3.63 13.39
C TYR A 123 -6.13 -2.66 13.73
N GLY A 124 -5.52 -2.06 12.71
CA GLY A 124 -4.38 -1.17 12.82
C GLY A 124 -3.05 -1.86 13.16
N TRP A 125 -3.00 -3.19 13.31
CA TRP A 125 -1.80 -3.94 13.64
C TRP A 125 -1.35 -4.86 12.50
N LYS A 126 -0.10 -4.71 12.07
CA LYS A 126 0.51 -5.51 11.00
C LYS A 126 1.80 -6.19 11.43
N LEU A 127 2.14 -7.28 10.74
CA LEU A 127 3.42 -7.96 10.90
C LEU A 127 4.54 -7.09 10.34
N GLY A 128 5.47 -6.69 11.21
CA GLY A 128 6.70 -6.00 10.84
C GLY A 128 7.79 -7.02 10.54
N VAL A 129 7.90 -7.43 9.27
CA VAL A 129 9.01 -8.28 8.80
C VAL A 129 10.21 -7.48 8.30
N SER A 130 9.97 -6.21 7.97
CA SER A 130 11.00 -5.22 7.68
C SER A 130 10.46 -3.82 7.95
N ALA A 131 11.34 -2.85 8.17
CA ALA A 131 10.97 -1.44 8.26
C ALA A 131 10.63 -0.79 6.89
N LEU A 132 10.56 -1.58 5.81
CA LEU A 132 10.26 -1.10 4.46
C LEU A 132 8.75 -1.02 4.27
N ARG A 133 8.22 0.20 4.08
CA ARG A 133 6.87 0.43 3.55
C ARG A 133 6.96 0.74 2.07
N PHE A 134 6.10 0.13 1.27
CA PHE A 134 6.09 0.27 -0.19
C PHE A 134 4.77 0.92 -0.65
N GLU A 135 4.87 2.01 -1.40
CA GLU A 135 3.72 2.73 -1.96
C GLU A 135 3.93 2.96 -3.46
N VAL A 136 2.85 2.88 -4.24
CA VAL A 136 2.85 3.14 -5.68
C VAL A 136 1.86 4.25 -5.97
N GLY A 137 2.30 5.30 -6.66
CA GLY A 137 1.52 6.47 -7.04
C GLY A 137 0.84 6.34 -8.42
N PRO A 138 0.07 7.37 -8.83
CA PRO A 138 -0.71 7.38 -10.09
C PRO A 138 0.17 7.26 -11.33
N SER A 139 1.32 7.92 -11.28
CA SER A 139 2.30 7.97 -12.37
C SER A 139 3.20 6.74 -12.39
N SER A 140 2.82 5.70 -11.64
CA SER A 140 3.63 4.52 -11.32
C SER A 140 4.87 4.79 -10.48
N ASP A 141 5.14 6.03 -10.06
CA ASP A 141 6.20 6.35 -9.09
C ASP A 141 6.09 5.47 -7.84
N VAL A 142 7.22 5.01 -7.34
CA VAL A 142 7.28 4.16 -6.15
C VAL A 142 7.92 4.94 -5.02
N THR A 143 7.24 5.03 -3.88
CA THR A 143 7.83 5.57 -2.65
C THR A 143 8.12 4.45 -1.67
N LEU A 144 9.37 4.38 -1.23
CA LEU A 144 9.81 3.54 -0.13
C LEU A 144 9.87 4.37 1.15
N THR A 145 9.34 3.87 2.25
CA THR A 145 9.67 4.42 3.58
C THR A 145 10.63 3.47 4.26
N ILE A 146 11.85 3.93 4.53
CA ILE A 146 12.92 3.16 5.17
C ILE A 146 13.33 3.92 6.42
N ASN A 147 13.21 3.29 7.60
CA ASN A 147 13.52 3.93 8.89
C ASN A 147 12.81 5.29 9.08
N GLY A 148 11.56 5.40 8.60
CA GLY A 148 10.76 6.62 8.67
C GLY A 148 11.09 7.68 7.61
N GLN A 149 12.12 7.49 6.79
CA GLN A 149 12.43 8.39 5.68
C GLN A 149 11.81 7.90 4.37
N ARG A 150 11.09 8.80 3.69
CA ARG A 150 10.51 8.53 2.38
C ARG A 150 11.53 8.81 1.28
N LYS A 151 11.65 7.88 0.34
CA LYS A 151 12.49 7.96 -0.84
C LYS A 151 11.71 7.52 -2.06
N THR A 152 11.71 8.35 -3.09
CA THR A 152 10.92 8.08 -4.30
C THR A 152 11.80 7.62 -5.46
N PHE A 153 11.35 6.58 -6.13
CA PHE A 153 11.73 6.21 -7.48
C PHE A 153 10.68 6.74 -8.44
N TYR A 154 11.06 7.67 -9.30
CA TYR A 154 10.20 8.18 -10.36
C TYR A 154 10.10 7.14 -11.49
N PHE A 155 8.90 6.90 -12.00
CA PHE A 155 8.72 6.08 -13.18
C PHE A 155 9.11 6.89 -14.42
N THR A 156 10.27 6.56 -14.96
CA THR A 156 10.91 7.27 -16.07
C THR A 156 11.25 6.28 -17.19
N PRO A 157 10.24 5.74 -17.93
CA PRO A 157 10.50 4.82 -19.02
C PRO A 157 11.54 5.33 -20.00
N GLU A 158 12.41 4.43 -20.44
CA GLU A 158 13.51 4.76 -21.35
C GLU A 158 13.11 4.43 -22.78
N GLY A 159 13.18 5.45 -23.64
CA GLY A 159 12.71 5.38 -25.02
C GLY A 159 13.80 4.98 -26.02
N SER A 160 13.37 4.38 -27.11
CA SER A 160 14.14 4.23 -28.35
C SER A 160 13.71 5.26 -29.40
N ILE A 161 14.45 5.32 -30.52
CA ILE A 161 14.12 6.17 -31.68
C ILE A 161 12.75 5.87 -32.32
N PHE A 162 12.17 4.69 -32.05
CA PHE A 162 10.86 4.28 -32.56
C PHE A 162 9.70 4.69 -31.62
N ALA A 163 9.98 5.54 -30.62
CA ALA A 163 9.03 5.92 -29.57
C ALA A 163 8.47 4.71 -28.78
N TRP A 164 9.19 3.60 -28.78
CA TRP A 164 8.94 2.46 -27.89
C TRP A 164 9.75 2.66 -26.63
N TYR A 165 9.11 2.50 -25.48
CA TYR A 165 9.74 2.69 -24.19
C TYR A 165 9.72 1.38 -23.40
N THR A 166 10.72 1.21 -22.54
CA THR A 166 10.75 0.11 -21.57
C THR A 166 10.55 0.66 -20.15
N PRO A 167 9.87 -0.10 -19.26
CA PRO A 167 9.69 0.31 -17.88
C PRO A 167 11.03 0.57 -17.19
N LYS A 168 11.19 1.75 -16.59
CA LYS A 168 12.39 2.11 -15.84
C LYS A 168 12.04 3.02 -14.69
N TYR A 169 12.76 2.86 -13.59
CA TYR A 169 12.64 3.68 -12.40
C TYR A 169 13.95 4.43 -12.14
N THR A 170 13.85 5.72 -11.85
CA THR A 170 14.99 6.57 -11.50
C THR A 170 14.82 7.08 -10.08
N GLY A 171 15.80 6.84 -9.21
CA GLY A 171 15.77 7.33 -7.84
C GLY A 171 15.83 8.85 -7.78
N GLU A 172 15.20 9.44 -6.77
CA GLU A 172 15.40 10.86 -6.45
C GLU A 172 16.89 11.18 -6.21
N PRO A 173 17.31 12.45 -6.43
CA PRO A 173 18.70 12.84 -6.20
C PRO A 173 19.22 12.45 -4.81
N GLY A 174 20.38 11.79 -4.77
CA GLY A 174 21.01 11.33 -3.53
C GLY A 174 20.46 9.99 -2.98
N PHE A 175 19.56 9.32 -3.71
CA PHE A 175 19.11 7.97 -3.38
C PHE A 175 19.75 6.93 -4.31
N TYR A 176 20.71 6.17 -3.77
CA TYR A 176 21.62 5.32 -4.55
C TYR A 176 21.17 3.85 -4.70
N GLY A 177 19.95 3.51 -4.31
CA GLY A 177 19.37 2.19 -4.57
C GLY A 177 18.87 2.06 -6.01
N SER A 178 18.45 0.86 -6.40
CA SER A 178 17.79 0.61 -7.68
C SER A 178 16.44 -0.06 -7.49
N LEU A 179 15.51 0.20 -8.41
CA LEU A 179 14.20 -0.43 -8.44
C LEU A 179 13.92 -0.91 -9.86
N THR A 180 13.50 -2.17 -9.99
CA THR A 180 13.11 -2.76 -11.27
C THR A 180 11.76 -3.45 -11.16
N SER A 181 10.96 -3.41 -12.21
CA SER A 181 9.75 -4.25 -12.30
C SER A 181 10.17 -5.72 -12.43
N THR A 182 9.53 -6.64 -11.70
CA THR A 182 9.72 -8.09 -11.88
C THR A 182 8.77 -8.67 -12.94
N GLY A 183 7.77 -7.90 -13.33
CA GLY A 183 6.86 -8.17 -14.45
C GLY A 183 5.93 -6.97 -14.67
N ASP A 184 5.21 -6.95 -15.79
CA ASP A 184 4.23 -5.91 -16.11
C ASP A 184 3.17 -6.39 -17.11
N THR A 185 2.09 -5.63 -17.22
CA THR A 185 0.96 -5.91 -18.13
C THR A 185 1.29 -5.69 -19.62
N CYS A 186 2.43 -5.09 -19.94
CA CYS A 186 2.76 -4.62 -21.29
C CYS A 186 3.90 -5.40 -21.96
N SER A 187 4.38 -6.49 -21.34
CA SER A 187 5.55 -7.24 -21.81
C SER A 187 6.78 -6.34 -22.06
N GLY A 188 6.92 -5.28 -21.26
CA GLY A 188 8.03 -4.34 -21.35
C GLY A 188 7.97 -3.35 -22.52
N VAL A 189 6.90 -3.32 -23.33
CA VAL A 189 6.77 -2.38 -24.46
C VAL A 189 5.69 -1.35 -24.16
N LEU A 190 6.10 -0.10 -24.00
CA LEU A 190 5.23 1.01 -23.63
C LEU A 190 5.13 2.05 -24.74
N LEU A 191 3.95 2.66 -24.85
CA LEU A 191 3.69 3.88 -25.61
C LEU A 191 3.17 4.96 -24.67
N ARG A 192 3.48 6.22 -24.97
CA ARG A 192 3.00 7.38 -24.20
C ARG A 192 1.76 7.97 -24.86
N THR A 193 0.65 8.02 -24.13
CA THR A 193 -0.59 8.69 -24.55
C THR A 193 -0.99 9.75 -23.53
N GLY A 194 -0.89 11.03 -23.90
CA GLY A 194 -1.04 12.13 -22.95
C GLY A 194 -0.08 12.01 -21.76
N ASN A 195 -0.63 11.89 -20.54
CA ASN A 195 0.11 11.70 -19.29
C ASN A 195 0.17 10.24 -18.82
N GLN A 196 -0.30 9.28 -19.62
CA GLN A 196 -0.34 7.87 -19.26
C GLN A 196 0.62 7.03 -20.11
N TRP A 197 1.05 5.92 -19.53
CA TRP A 197 1.78 4.86 -20.20
C TRP A 197 0.83 3.70 -20.47
N ILE A 198 0.73 3.32 -21.73
CA ILE A 198 -0.11 2.20 -22.20
C ILE A 198 0.76 1.12 -22.83
N CYS A 199 0.20 -0.07 -22.97
CA CYS A 199 0.90 -1.18 -23.61
C CYS A 199 1.00 -0.95 -25.13
N GLY A 200 2.18 -1.13 -25.68
CA GLY A 200 2.41 -0.99 -27.13
C GLY A 200 1.88 -2.15 -27.97
N LEU A 201 1.64 -3.30 -27.32
CA LEU A 201 1.24 -4.56 -27.96
C LEU A 201 -0.11 -5.10 -27.43
N ALA A 202 -0.80 -4.34 -26.57
CA ALA A 202 -2.06 -4.74 -25.96
C ALA A 202 -2.94 -3.51 -25.64
N ASP A 203 -4.25 -3.70 -25.53
CA ASP A 203 -5.19 -2.66 -25.11
C ASP A 203 -5.31 -2.62 -23.58
N ASP A 204 -4.24 -2.22 -22.91
CA ASP A 204 -4.20 -2.05 -21.46
C ASP A 204 -3.30 -0.87 -21.05
N THR A 205 -3.50 -0.39 -19.83
CA THR A 205 -2.61 0.58 -19.18
C THR A 205 -1.45 -0.13 -18.51
N TYR A 206 -0.28 0.51 -18.49
CA TYR A 206 0.87 -0.02 -17.79
C TYR A 206 0.60 -0.21 -16.29
N LYS A 207 0.82 -1.44 -15.81
CA LYS A 207 0.90 -1.78 -14.40
C LYS A 207 2.04 -2.76 -14.19
N SER A 208 2.88 -2.49 -13.19
CA SER A 208 3.84 -3.47 -12.71
C SER A 208 3.13 -4.57 -11.93
N THR A 209 3.59 -5.81 -12.08
CA THR A 209 3.08 -6.98 -11.33
C THR A 209 3.99 -7.39 -10.17
N GLY A 210 5.00 -6.57 -9.87
CA GLY A 210 5.93 -6.76 -8.77
C GLY A 210 7.21 -5.95 -8.98
N TRP A 211 7.98 -5.79 -7.92
CA TRP A 211 9.18 -4.98 -7.90
C TRP A 211 10.32 -5.69 -7.20
N LYS A 212 11.54 -5.44 -7.68
CA LYS A 212 12.77 -5.75 -6.97
C LYS A 212 13.46 -4.44 -6.62
N TYR A 213 13.58 -4.15 -5.33
CA TYR A 213 14.38 -3.05 -4.80
C TYR A 213 15.75 -3.59 -4.37
N THR A 214 16.83 -2.97 -4.83
CA THR A 214 18.19 -3.24 -4.33
C THR A 214 18.68 -2.02 -3.58
N ASP A 215 18.99 -2.16 -2.30
CA ASP A 215 19.49 -1.05 -1.50
C ASP A 215 20.97 -0.72 -1.86
N PRO A 216 21.51 0.44 -1.43
CA PRO A 216 22.91 0.80 -1.71
C PRO A 216 23.93 -0.17 -1.11
N ALA A 217 23.53 -0.97 -0.11
CA ALA A 217 24.38 -2.01 0.46
C ALA A 217 24.34 -3.31 -0.37
N GLY A 218 23.45 -3.45 -1.35
CA GLY A 218 23.31 -4.64 -2.19
C GLY A 218 22.31 -5.68 -1.66
N ARG A 219 21.49 -5.35 -0.65
CA ARG A 219 20.37 -6.22 -0.23
C ARG A 219 19.23 -6.10 -1.23
N GLU A 220 18.63 -7.23 -1.57
CA GLU A 220 17.53 -7.31 -2.52
C GLU A 220 16.21 -7.56 -1.78
N TYR A 221 15.18 -6.79 -2.11
CA TYR A 221 13.83 -6.88 -1.60
C TYR A 221 12.90 -7.18 -2.77
N THR A 222 12.12 -8.26 -2.68
CA THR A 222 11.11 -8.60 -3.69
C THR A 222 9.72 -8.27 -3.14
N ILE A 223 8.97 -7.47 -3.90
CA ILE A 223 7.64 -6.96 -3.56
C ILE A 223 6.65 -7.47 -4.61
N ALA A 224 5.55 -8.07 -4.17
CA ALA A 224 4.48 -8.55 -5.06
C ALA A 224 3.58 -7.42 -5.57
N ALA A 225 2.71 -7.71 -6.53
CA ALA A 225 1.76 -6.74 -7.12
C ALA A 225 0.87 -6.03 -6.07
N ASP A 226 0.53 -6.73 -4.99
CA ASP A 226 -0.25 -6.21 -3.86
C ASP A 226 0.56 -5.34 -2.89
N LYS A 227 1.83 -5.06 -3.22
CA LYS A 227 2.78 -4.24 -2.45
C LYS A 227 3.29 -4.92 -1.19
N THR A 228 3.09 -6.22 -1.03
CA THR A 228 3.64 -7.01 0.09
C THR A 228 5.08 -7.43 -0.18
N LEU A 229 5.93 -7.39 0.84
CA LEU A 229 7.28 -7.93 0.78
C LEU A 229 7.22 -9.46 0.85
N THR A 230 7.75 -10.14 -0.17
CA THR A 230 7.73 -11.61 -0.25
C THR A 230 9.12 -12.22 -0.08
N SER A 231 10.19 -11.46 -0.33
CA SER A 231 11.55 -11.94 -0.13
C SER A 231 12.53 -10.83 0.25
N LEU A 232 13.50 -11.16 1.09
CA LEU A 232 14.66 -10.34 1.41
C LEU A 232 15.92 -11.19 1.28
N LYS A 233 16.89 -10.74 0.48
CA LYS A 233 18.16 -11.44 0.28
C LYS A 233 19.34 -10.52 0.62
N ASP A 234 20.30 -11.05 1.38
CA ASP A 234 21.53 -10.34 1.72
C ASP A 234 22.64 -10.58 0.67
N LEU A 235 23.78 -9.91 0.86
CA LEU A 235 24.94 -10.02 -0.03
C LEU A 235 25.59 -11.41 -0.01
N ASN A 236 25.39 -12.18 1.06
CA ASN A 236 25.91 -13.54 1.18
C ASN A 236 24.98 -14.55 0.49
N GLY A 237 23.86 -14.10 -0.08
CA GLY A 237 22.85 -14.95 -0.70
C GLY A 237 21.87 -15.59 0.28
N ASN A 238 21.95 -15.28 1.58
CA ASN A 238 20.95 -15.71 2.53
C ASN A 238 19.63 -15.02 2.20
N THR A 239 18.55 -15.78 2.18
CA THR A 239 17.23 -15.32 1.76
C THR A 239 16.22 -15.62 2.85
N LEU A 240 15.45 -14.60 3.24
CA LEU A 240 14.19 -14.75 3.92
C LEU A 240 13.07 -14.77 2.88
N THR A 241 12.18 -15.75 2.98
CA THR A 241 10.94 -15.81 2.19
C THR A 241 9.77 -15.64 3.14
N ILE A 242 8.89 -14.69 2.82
CA ILE A 242 7.73 -14.34 3.61
C ILE A 242 6.49 -14.87 2.88
N ALA A 243 5.71 -15.68 3.59
CA ALA A 243 4.49 -16.27 3.07
C ALA A 243 3.36 -16.15 4.11
N ALA A 244 2.13 -16.48 3.69
CA ALA A 244 0.96 -16.45 4.58
C ALA A 244 1.10 -17.38 5.78
N ASP A 245 1.80 -18.52 5.63
CA ASP A 245 1.97 -19.56 6.63
C ASP A 245 3.30 -19.48 7.40
N GLY A 246 4.13 -18.46 7.16
CA GLY A 246 5.38 -18.29 7.89
C GLY A 246 6.47 -17.52 7.17
N ILE A 247 7.64 -17.49 7.82
CA ILE A 247 8.88 -16.98 7.26
C ILE A 247 9.88 -18.12 7.24
N THR A 248 10.51 -18.36 6.10
CA THR A 248 11.61 -19.33 5.96
C THR A 248 12.92 -18.60 5.71
N SER A 249 14.01 -19.17 6.20
CA SER A 249 15.37 -18.69 5.97
C SER A 249 16.18 -19.76 5.26
N SER A 250 16.88 -19.40 4.17
CA SER A 250 17.87 -20.29 3.56
C SER A 250 19.09 -20.50 4.46
N ALA A 251 19.41 -19.52 5.31
CA ALA A 251 20.42 -19.68 6.36
C ALA A 251 19.88 -20.61 7.45
N GLY A 252 20.52 -21.78 7.61
CA GLY A 252 20.14 -22.78 8.61
C GLY A 252 18.85 -23.56 8.30
N ASN A 253 18.22 -23.33 7.13
CA ASN A 253 16.96 -23.97 6.73
C ASN A 253 15.87 -23.89 7.82
N LEU A 254 15.74 -22.72 8.45
CA LEU A 254 14.81 -22.51 9.56
C LEU A 254 13.45 -22.00 9.05
N LYS A 255 12.39 -22.35 9.79
CA LYS A 255 11.03 -21.84 9.56
C LYS A 255 10.46 -21.28 10.86
N VAL A 256 9.88 -20.09 10.76
CA VAL A 256 8.94 -19.55 11.75
C VAL A 256 7.54 -19.73 11.17
N ALA A 257 6.73 -20.59 11.78
CA ALA A 257 5.42 -20.97 11.24
C ALA A 257 4.31 -20.08 11.80
N PHE A 258 3.36 -19.69 10.95
CA PHE A 258 2.17 -18.92 11.30
C PHE A 258 0.91 -19.78 11.21
N VAL A 259 -0.01 -19.59 12.15
CA VAL A 259 -1.39 -20.06 12.05
C VAL A 259 -2.28 -18.84 12.09
N ARG A 260 -3.28 -18.80 11.20
CA ARG A 260 -4.23 -17.70 11.08
C ARG A 260 -5.66 -18.17 11.35
N ASP A 261 -6.52 -17.27 11.79
CA ASP A 261 -7.96 -17.51 11.88
C ASP A 261 -8.67 -17.34 10.52
N ALA A 262 -9.99 -17.54 10.50
CA ALA A 262 -10.81 -17.41 9.29
C ALA A 262 -10.89 -15.97 8.76
N GLN A 263 -10.49 -14.97 9.56
CA GLN A 263 -10.38 -13.58 9.12
C GLN A 263 -8.98 -13.27 8.58
N GLY A 264 -8.03 -14.21 8.63
CA GLY A 264 -6.66 -14.02 8.15
C GLY A 264 -5.70 -13.43 9.19
N ARG A 265 -6.11 -13.29 10.46
CA ARG A 265 -5.24 -12.77 11.54
C ARG A 265 -4.41 -13.89 12.13
N ILE A 266 -3.14 -13.64 12.46
CA ILE A 266 -2.22 -14.59 13.08
C ILE A 266 -2.68 -14.89 14.51
N THR A 267 -3.03 -16.13 14.81
CA THR A 267 -3.41 -16.59 16.16
C THR A 267 -2.27 -17.31 16.87
N LYS A 268 -1.29 -17.81 16.11
CA LYS A 268 -0.10 -18.46 16.67
C LYS A 268 1.11 -18.28 15.77
N ILE A 269 2.26 -18.06 16.40
CA ILE A 269 3.57 -18.17 15.77
C ILE A 269 4.39 -19.21 16.52
N THR A 270 5.03 -20.12 15.79
CA THR A 270 5.97 -21.12 16.35
C THR A 270 7.38 -20.78 15.89
N ASP A 271 8.30 -20.58 16.84
CA ASP A 271 9.72 -20.37 16.53
C ASP A 271 10.41 -21.69 16.13
N PRO A 272 11.65 -21.65 15.61
CA PRO A 272 12.34 -22.86 15.16
C PRO A 272 12.68 -23.85 16.28
N LEU A 273 12.61 -23.45 17.55
CA LEU A 273 12.83 -24.30 18.72
C LEU A 273 11.52 -24.90 19.25
N GLY A 274 10.39 -24.60 18.60
CA GLY A 274 9.07 -25.11 18.97
C GLY A 274 8.35 -24.26 20.03
N LYS A 275 8.92 -23.13 20.47
CA LYS A 275 8.23 -22.22 21.39
C LYS A 275 7.09 -21.53 20.66
N GLN A 276 5.93 -21.49 21.31
CA GLN A 276 4.71 -20.94 20.75
C GLN A 276 4.42 -19.55 21.34
N TYR A 277 4.01 -18.65 20.47
CA TYR A 277 3.50 -17.32 20.79
C TYR A 277 2.05 -17.28 20.32
N LEU A 278 1.12 -17.11 21.26
CA LEU A 278 -0.32 -17.13 21.00
C LEU A 278 -0.85 -15.70 21.01
N TYR A 279 -1.81 -15.42 20.13
CA TYR A 279 -2.41 -14.10 19.98
C TYR A 279 -3.93 -14.23 20.07
N GLY A 280 -4.51 -13.59 21.09
CA GLY A 280 -5.95 -13.57 21.31
C GLY A 280 -6.61 -12.32 20.75
N TYR A 281 -7.81 -12.46 20.18
CA TYR A 281 -8.62 -11.34 19.71
C TYR A 281 -9.98 -11.38 20.42
N ASN A 282 -10.28 -10.38 21.24
CA ASN A 282 -11.63 -10.24 21.78
C ASN A 282 -12.49 -9.40 20.81
N THR A 283 -13.80 -9.49 20.96
CA THR A 283 -14.78 -8.80 20.09
C THR A 283 -14.83 -7.28 20.28
N ASN A 284 -14.12 -6.71 21.26
CA ASN A 284 -14.23 -5.30 21.69
C ASN A 284 -12.90 -4.53 21.80
N THR A 285 -11.75 -5.13 21.50
CA THR A 285 -10.44 -4.46 21.58
C THR A 285 -9.64 -4.70 20.32
N THR A 286 -9.17 -3.59 19.76
CA THR A 286 -8.33 -3.48 18.56
C THR A 286 -6.89 -3.98 18.78
N ALA A 287 -6.63 -4.91 19.69
CA ALA A 287 -5.26 -5.36 19.99
C ALA A 287 -5.20 -6.86 20.35
N ALA A 288 -4.12 -7.51 19.90
CA ALA A 288 -3.74 -8.84 20.34
C ALA A 288 -3.07 -8.78 21.72
N SER A 289 -3.68 -9.47 22.70
CA SER A 289 -3.06 -9.79 24.00
C SER A 289 -2.20 -11.03 23.90
#